data_AF-A0A845A3L9-F1
#
_entry.id   AF-A0A845A3L9-F1
#
_cell.length_a   1.000
_cell.length_b   1.000
_cell.length_c   1.000
_cell.angle_alpha   90.00
_cell.angle_beta   90.00
_cell.angle_gamma   90.00
#
_symmetry.space_group_name_H-M   'P 1'
#
loop_
_entity.id
_entity.type
_entity.pdbx_description
1 polymer ?
#
loop_
_entity_poly.entity_id
_entity_poly.type
_entity_poly.pdbx_seq_one_letter_code
_entity_poly.pdbx_strand_id
1 'polypeptide(L)'
;MNITPNFADGTLKDAIWWFYGFEAAQPYSEAALDTHTKSRDLAEKLNSVCRWLSRLAEGKQRVIGVDERTMALAITEHEMEALLDGLKGKPSEDDRALALKTIEKIFKQYRDELTAIRFDAGGLI
;
A
#
# COMPACT_ATOMS: atom_id res chain seq x y z
N MET A 1 7.66 -10.32 -29.61
CA MET A 1 8.10 -10.70 -28.27
C MET A 1 7.03 -10.20 -27.31
N ASN A 2 6.15 -11.06 -26.81
CA ASN A 2 5.14 -10.65 -25.82
C ASN A 2 5.86 -10.45 -24.50
N ILE A 3 6.05 -9.19 -24.12
CA ILE A 3 6.49 -8.84 -22.77
C ILE A 3 5.23 -9.00 -21.90
N THR A 4 5.06 -10.15 -21.27
CA THR A 4 4.05 -10.31 -20.23
C THR A 4 4.37 -9.28 -19.16
N PRO A 5 3.47 -8.35 -18.82
CA PRO A 5 3.75 -7.40 -17.76
C PRO A 5 3.98 -8.21 -16.48
N ASN A 6 5.19 -8.13 -15.93
CA ASN A 6 5.46 -8.72 -14.64
C ASN A 6 4.81 -7.82 -13.60
N PHE A 7 3.53 -8.07 -13.31
CA PHE A 7 2.78 -7.26 -12.35
C PHE A 7 3.45 -7.38 -10.99
N ALA A 8 3.65 -6.23 -10.32
CA ALA A 8 4.33 -6.16 -9.03
C ALA A 8 3.77 -7.15 -8.01
N ASP A 9 2.45 -7.40 -8.05
CA ASP A 9 1.75 -8.36 -7.19
C ASP A 9 2.19 -9.80 -7.40
N GLY A 10 2.42 -10.21 -8.66
CA GLY A 10 2.93 -11.53 -9.00
C GLY A 10 4.36 -11.72 -8.52
N THR A 11 5.21 -10.72 -8.78
CA THR A 11 6.62 -10.73 -8.31
C THR A 11 6.72 -10.75 -6.78
N LEU A 12 5.87 -9.98 -6.09
CA LEU A 12 5.80 -9.96 -4.63
C LEU A 12 5.38 -11.32 -4.06
N LYS A 13 4.35 -11.94 -4.65
CA LYS A 13 3.86 -13.27 -4.25
C LYS A 13 4.93 -14.34 -4.48
N ASP A 14 5.62 -14.31 -5.61
CA ASP A 14 6.70 -15.25 -5.93
C ASP A 14 7.89 -15.07 -4.97
N ALA A 15 8.25 -13.83 -4.62
CA ALA A 15 9.28 -13.55 -3.63
C ALA A 15 8.91 -14.10 -2.25
N ILE A 16 7.68 -13.86 -1.78
CA ILE A 16 7.17 -14.40 -0.51
C ILE A 16 7.22 -15.94 -0.52
N TRP A 17 6.76 -16.57 -1.61
CA TRP A 17 6.80 -18.03 -1.75
C TRP A 17 8.23 -18.57 -1.74
N TRP A 18 9.15 -17.89 -2.43
CA TRP A 18 10.57 -18.25 -2.43
C TRP A 18 11.17 -18.18 -1.01
N PHE A 19 10.83 -17.16 -0.20
CA PHE A 19 11.33 -17.06 1.17
C PHE A 19 10.85 -18.20 2.07
N TYR A 20 9.55 -18.55 2.00
CA TYR A 20 9.03 -19.71 2.74
C TYR A 20 9.62 -21.04 2.24
N GLY A 21 9.90 -21.16 0.93
CA GLY A 21 10.57 -22.32 0.36
C GLY A 21 12.04 -22.44 0.76
N PHE A 22 12.76 -21.32 0.82
CA PHE A 22 14.15 -21.24 1.28
C PHE A 22 14.28 -21.61 2.77
N GLU A 23 13.32 -21.18 3.60
CA GLU A 23 13.20 -21.56 5.01
C GLU A 23 13.07 -23.08 5.17
N ALA A 24 12.18 -23.72 4.40
CA ALA A 24 11.90 -25.15 4.50
C ALA A 24 13.07 -26.06 4.04
N ALA A 25 14.00 -25.55 3.22
CA ALA A 25 15.08 -26.32 2.61
C ALA A 25 16.42 -26.24 3.37
N GLN A 26 16.53 -25.39 4.40
CA GLN A 26 17.79 -25.13 5.09
C GLN A 26 18.11 -26.19 6.18
N PRO A 27 19.32 -26.78 6.19
CA PRO A 27 19.75 -27.67 7.26
C PRO A 27 20.03 -26.87 8.55
N TYR A 28 19.67 -27.45 9.70
CA TYR A 28 19.77 -26.79 11.01
C TYR A 28 21.24 -26.48 11.38
N SER A 29 21.57 -25.20 11.50
CA SER A 29 22.86 -24.69 12.01
C SER A 29 22.67 -23.30 12.62
N GLU A 30 23.58 -22.84 13.50
CA GLU A 30 23.50 -21.49 14.08
C GLU A 30 23.52 -20.37 13.03
N ALA A 31 24.30 -20.53 11.96
CA ALA A 31 24.31 -19.58 10.83
C ALA A 31 23.00 -19.65 10.00
N ALA A 32 22.38 -20.83 9.92
CA ALA A 32 21.07 -21.00 9.29
C ALA A 32 19.96 -20.34 10.13
N LEU A 33 20.05 -20.32 11.46
CA LEU A 33 19.08 -19.66 12.35
C LEU A 33 19.02 -18.14 12.17
N ASP A 34 20.17 -17.47 12.03
CA ASP A 34 20.23 -16.01 11.76
C ASP A 34 19.66 -15.68 10.36
N THR A 35 20.03 -16.49 9.36
CA THR A 35 19.52 -16.34 8.00
C THR A 35 18.00 -16.58 7.94
N HIS A 36 17.52 -17.60 8.66
CA HIS A 36 16.10 -17.94 8.79
C HIS A 36 15.31 -16.79 9.41
N THR A 37 15.83 -16.16 10.46
CA THR A 37 15.19 -15.02 11.12
C THR A 37 15.06 -13.82 10.16
N LYS A 38 16.12 -13.53 9.39
CA LYS A 38 16.13 -12.44 8.40
C LYS A 38 15.22 -12.71 7.21
N SER A 39 15.19 -13.94 6.71
CA SER A 39 14.29 -14.34 5.62
C SER A 39 12.82 -14.25 6.03
N ARG A 40 12.49 -14.67 7.27
CA ARG A 40 11.13 -14.57 7.81
C ARG A 40 10.69 -13.12 7.99
N ASP A 41 11.56 -12.27 8.56
CA ASP A 41 11.31 -10.83 8.71
C ASP A 41 11.05 -10.16 7.36
N LEU A 42 11.82 -10.50 6.32
CA LEU A 42 11.59 -9.99 4.97
C LEU A 42 10.25 -10.46 4.38
N ALA A 43 9.90 -11.74 4.54
CA ALA A 43 8.62 -12.27 4.09
C ALA A 43 7.42 -11.60 4.81
N GLU A 44 7.54 -11.34 6.12
CA GLU A 44 6.55 -10.61 6.91
C GLU A 44 6.39 -9.16 6.41
N LYS A 45 7.50 -8.47 6.14
CA LYS A 45 7.51 -7.11 5.57
C LYS A 45 6.84 -7.06 4.19
N LEU A 46 7.17 -7.98 3.29
CA LEU A 46 6.55 -8.06 1.96
C LEU A 46 5.05 -8.35 2.06
N ASN A 47 4.63 -9.26 2.94
CA ASN A 47 3.21 -9.52 3.21
C ASN A 47 2.49 -8.29 3.79
N SER A 48 3.16 -7.48 4.61
CA SER A 48 2.62 -6.21 5.09
C SER A 48 2.38 -5.24 3.94
N VAL A 49 3.34 -5.11 3.02
CA VAL A 49 3.20 -4.27 1.81
C VAL A 49 2.07 -4.75 0.92
N CYS A 50 1.96 -6.06 0.64
CA CYS A 50 0.86 -6.62 -0.14
C CYS A 50 -0.51 -6.30 0.48
N ARG A 51 -0.65 -6.52 1.80
CA ARG A 51 -1.90 -6.21 2.52
C ARG A 51 -2.23 -4.72 2.44
N TRP A 52 -1.24 -3.85 2.56
CA TRP A 52 -1.42 -2.42 2.44
C TRP A 52 -1.87 -2.03 1.02
N LEU A 53 -1.23 -2.56 -0.03
CA LEU A 53 -1.61 -2.32 -1.43
C LEU A 53 -3.05 -2.79 -1.72
N SER A 54 -3.44 -3.97 -1.24
CA SER A 54 -4.82 -4.45 -1.40
C SER A 54 -5.82 -3.52 -0.71
N ARG A 55 -5.51 -3.02 0.50
CA ARG A 55 -6.36 -2.05 1.21
C ARG A 55 -6.40 -0.69 0.52
N LEU A 56 -5.32 -0.27 -0.13
CA LEU A 56 -5.31 0.95 -0.96
C LEU A 56 -6.24 0.82 -2.16
N ALA A 57 -6.18 -0.31 -2.87
CA ALA A 57 -7.07 -0.58 -4.00
C ALA A 57 -8.56 -0.61 -3.60
N GLU A 58 -8.86 -1.08 -2.39
CA GLU A 58 -10.21 -1.02 -1.80
C GLU A 58 -10.59 0.37 -1.26
N GLY A 59 -9.64 1.31 -1.20
CA GLY A 59 -9.82 2.65 -0.65
C GLY A 59 -9.99 2.69 0.88
N LYS A 60 -9.48 1.67 1.59
CA LYS A 60 -9.60 1.49 3.06
C LYS A 60 -8.37 1.94 3.85
N GLN A 61 -7.22 2.10 3.18
CA GLN A 61 -5.98 2.55 3.80
C GLN A 61 -5.21 3.41 2.81
N ARG A 62 -4.82 4.62 3.20
CA ARG A 62 -4.22 5.61 2.29
C ARG A 62 -3.00 6.33 2.85
N VAL A 63 -2.91 6.47 4.17
CA VAL A 63 -1.79 7.15 4.81
C VAL A 63 -0.54 6.26 4.74
N ILE A 64 0.57 6.85 4.30
CA ILE A 64 1.92 6.31 4.40
C ILE A 64 2.75 7.25 5.26
N GLY A 65 3.66 6.71 6.05
CA GLY A 65 4.55 7.50 6.91
C GLY A 65 4.09 7.50 8.36
N VAL A 66 5.05 7.70 9.26
CA VAL A 66 4.86 7.62 10.72
C VAL A 66 4.96 8.99 11.39
N ASP A 67 5.51 9.99 10.71
CA ASP A 67 5.66 11.35 11.20
C ASP A 67 5.14 12.38 10.18
N GLU A 68 4.91 13.61 10.63
CA GLU A 68 4.38 14.69 9.79
C GLU A 68 5.29 15.06 8.60
N ARG A 69 6.57 14.69 8.63
CA ARG A 69 7.55 15.01 7.58
C ARG A 69 7.59 13.97 6.46
N THR A 70 7.24 12.73 6.78
CA THR A 70 7.22 11.59 5.87
C THR A 70 5.80 11.17 5.48
N MET A 71 4.80 11.83 6.06
CA MET A 71 3.40 11.54 5.80
C MET A 71 3.01 11.87 4.37
N ALA A 72 2.46 10.88 3.68
CA ALA A 72 1.94 11.01 2.32
C ALA A 72 0.56 10.37 2.20
N LEU A 73 -0.25 10.92 1.28
CA LEU A 73 -1.53 10.36 0.90
C LEU A 73 -1.35 9.56 -0.39
N ALA A 74 -1.62 8.27 -0.34
CA ALA A 74 -1.67 7.43 -1.52
C ALA A 74 -3.06 7.45 -2.16
N ILE A 75 -3.09 7.58 -3.48
CA ILE A 75 -4.27 7.46 -4.33
C ILE A 75 -3.96 6.46 -5.45
N THR A 76 -5.00 5.80 -5.94
CA THR A 76 -4.85 4.90 -7.10
C THR A 76 -4.72 5.69 -8.39
N GLU A 77 -4.17 5.07 -9.44
CA GLU A 77 -4.07 5.69 -10.77
C GLU A 77 -5.44 6.14 -11.28
N HIS A 78 -6.45 5.26 -11.17
CA HIS A 78 -7.83 5.59 -11.56
C HIS A 78 -8.40 6.80 -10.81
N GLU A 79 -8.11 6.91 -9.52
CA GLU A 79 -8.53 8.09 -8.73
C GLU A 79 -7.82 9.36 -9.19
N MET A 80 -6.52 9.27 -9.50
CA MET A 80 -5.77 10.39 -10.06
C MET A 80 -6.32 10.83 -11.42
N GLU A 81 -6.62 9.88 -12.30
CA GLU A 81 -7.24 10.16 -13.61
C GLU A 81 -8.58 10.88 -13.46
N ALA A 82 -9.47 10.37 -12.59
CA ALA A 82 -10.76 11.00 -12.34
C ALA A 82 -10.62 12.44 -11.83
N LEU A 83 -9.64 12.70 -10.96
CA LEU A 83 -9.34 14.05 -10.48
C LEU A 83 -8.81 14.96 -11.59
N LEU A 84 -7.91 14.46 -12.43
CA LEU A 84 -7.36 15.21 -13.56
C LEU A 84 -8.43 15.53 -14.60
N ASP A 85 -9.32 14.59 -14.90
CA ASP A 85 -10.41 14.77 -15.85
C ASP A 85 -11.37 15.89 -15.43
N GLY A 86 -11.72 15.97 -14.15
CA GLY A 86 -12.53 17.06 -13.60
C GLY A 86 -11.84 18.43 -13.59
N LEU A 87 -10.50 18.48 -13.69
CA LEU A 87 -9.69 19.71 -13.71
C LEU A 87 -9.33 20.20 -15.12
N LYS A 88 -9.65 19.42 -16.16
CA LYS A 88 -9.43 19.83 -17.57
C LYS A 88 -10.17 21.13 -17.86
N GLY A 89 -9.69 21.91 -18.84
CA GLY A 89 -10.21 23.26 -19.13
C GLY A 89 -11.66 23.32 -19.61
N LYS A 90 -12.24 22.20 -20.06
CA LYS A 90 -13.67 22.03 -20.39
C LYS A 90 -14.12 20.61 -19.99
N PRO A 91 -14.26 20.32 -18.70
CA PRO A 91 -14.70 19.01 -18.24
C PRO A 91 -16.21 18.90 -18.45
N SER A 92 -16.73 17.69 -18.68
CA SER A 92 -18.18 17.48 -18.66
C SER A 92 -18.72 17.70 -17.23
N GLU A 93 -20.03 17.91 -17.09
CA GLU A 93 -20.65 17.97 -15.75
C GLU A 93 -20.45 16.65 -14.98
N ASP A 94 -20.48 15.52 -15.69
CA ASP A 94 -20.25 14.20 -15.12
C ASP A 94 -18.81 14.03 -14.63
N ASP A 95 -17.80 14.48 -15.39
CA ASP A 95 -16.39 14.42 -14.99
C ASP A 95 -16.13 15.26 -13.74
N ARG A 96 -16.75 16.45 -13.66
CA ARG A 96 -16.68 17.30 -12.46
C ARG A 96 -17.33 16.63 -11.26
N ALA A 97 -18.52 16.06 -11.42
CA ALA A 97 -19.23 15.39 -10.36
C ALA A 97 -18.44 14.16 -9.85
N LEU A 98 -17.83 13.41 -10.77
CA LEU A 98 -16.98 12.27 -10.45
C LEU A 98 -15.72 12.70 -9.68
N ALA A 99 -15.03 13.74 -10.14
CA ALA A 99 -13.85 14.27 -9.47
C ALA A 99 -14.17 14.77 -8.04
N LEU A 100 -15.28 15.50 -7.86
CA LEU A 100 -15.74 15.96 -6.55
C LEU A 100 -16.07 14.79 -5.62
N LYS A 101 -16.84 13.80 -6.11
CA LYS A 101 -17.16 12.61 -5.32
C LYS A 101 -15.90 11.82 -4.94
N THR A 102 -14.93 11.76 -5.84
CA THR A 102 -13.66 11.06 -5.64
C THR A 102 -12.82 11.76 -4.58
N ILE A 103 -12.63 13.08 -4.68
CA ILE A 103 -11.85 13.84 -3.69
C ILE A 103 -12.50 13.82 -2.30
N GLU A 104 -13.83 13.91 -2.22
CA GLU A 104 -14.56 13.80 -0.95
C GLU A 104 -14.36 12.44 -0.29
N LYS A 105 -14.43 11.35 -1.06
CA LYS A 105 -14.19 9.99 -0.57
C LYS A 105 -12.76 9.84 -0.04
N ILE A 106 -11.78 10.30 -0.83
CA ILE A 106 -10.36 10.23 -0.46
C ILE A 106 -10.09 11.03 0.81
N PHE A 107 -10.56 12.27 0.86
CA PHE A 107 -10.31 13.17 1.98
C PHE A 107 -10.99 12.70 3.27
N LYS A 108 -12.22 12.19 3.19
CA LYS A 108 -12.91 11.58 4.34
C LYS A 108 -12.08 10.45 4.93
N GLN A 109 -11.65 9.51 4.09
CA GLN A 109 -10.86 8.36 4.53
C GLN A 109 -9.53 8.79 5.14
N TYR A 110 -8.82 9.73 4.50
CA TYR A 110 -7.56 10.29 5.01
C TYR A 110 -7.73 10.91 6.40
N ARG A 111 -8.77 11.72 6.60
CA ARG A 111 -9.04 12.38 7.88
C ARG A 111 -9.36 11.36 8.98
N ASP A 112 -10.14 10.34 8.66
CA ASP A 112 -10.51 9.29 9.62
C ASP A 112 -9.25 8.49 10.04
N GLU A 113 -8.34 8.20 9.10
CA GLU A 113 -7.03 7.58 9.37
C GLU A 113 -6.10 8.47 10.21
N LEU A 114 -5.96 9.76 9.87
CA LEU A 114 -5.18 10.70 10.67
C LEU A 114 -5.67 10.80 12.11
N THR A 115 -6.99 10.79 12.27
CA THR A 115 -7.61 10.86 13.59
C THR A 115 -7.26 9.63 14.40
N ALA A 116 -7.36 8.43 13.81
CA ALA A 116 -6.95 7.18 14.45
C ALA A 116 -5.46 7.19 14.85
N ILE A 117 -4.57 7.63 13.96
CA ILE A 117 -3.12 7.72 14.24
C ILE A 117 -2.84 8.67 15.42
N ARG A 118 -3.52 9.81 15.48
CA ARG A 118 -3.39 10.77 16.59
C ARG A 118 -3.89 10.22 17.91
N PHE A 119 -4.98 9.46 17.91
CA PHE A 119 -5.50 8.83 19.12
C PHE A 119 -4.57 7.71 19.63
N ASP A 120 -4.00 6.90 18.75
CA ASP A 120 -3.06 5.85 19.12
C ASP A 120 -1.71 6.43 19.60
N ALA A 121 -1.25 7.54 19.02
CA ALA A 121 -0.06 8.26 19.48
C ALA A 121 -0.27 9.06 20.79
N GLY A 122 -1.53 9.30 21.16
CA GLY A 122 -1.95 10.12 22.31
C GLY A 122 -2.29 9.35 23.58
N GLY A 123 -2.12 8.02 23.62
CA GLY A 123 -2.34 7.17 24.81
C GLY A 123 -1.25 7.27 25.89
N LEU A 124 -0.36 8.25 25.80
CA LEU A 124 0.67 8.58 26.80
C LEU A 124 0.50 10.04 27.24
N ILE A 125 -0.60 10.35 27.92
CA ILE A 125 -0.64 11.42 28.93
C ILE A 125 -1.45 10.90 30.12
#